data_AF-I3YK11-F1
#
_entry.id   AF-I3YK11-F1
#
_cell.length_a   1.000
_cell.length_b   1.000
_cell.length_c   1.000
_cell.angle_alpha   90.00
_cell.angle_beta   90.00
_cell.angle_gamma   90.00
#
_symmetry.space_group_name_H-M   'P 1'
#
loop_
_entity.id
_entity.type
_entity.pdbx_description
1 polymer ?
#
loop_
_entity_poly.entity_id
_entity_poly.type
_entity_poly.pdbx_seq_one_letter_code
_entity_poly.pdbx_strand_id
1 'polypeptide(L)'
;MKPDKKNISHNLRLLEKSHFVKQLCMSQEDGAEPCDFKRLEASYARFIGSVQRLVASEQCAPLDMLHALSRARNRLVRLRSCEERRPAALVALWEGAVSHLEFEMRMVHLRIEHPAVMDRLPQSEKPRSALYLAEPFTPTDLMELITALHSAGVGRRIDGTRANVEQLVELFSWMLNVRINNPIQCRRGVINRKLRLTRFLDLLRNSLIEESQR
;
A
#
# COMPACT_ATOMS: atom_id res chain seq x y z
N MET A 1 12.98 6.56 -9.68
CA MET A 1 12.25 6.12 -10.88
C MET A 1 11.04 7.03 -11.08
N LYS A 2 10.97 7.78 -12.18
CA LYS A 2 9.75 8.55 -12.53
C LYS A 2 8.70 7.56 -13.07
N PRO A 3 7.44 7.60 -12.62
CA PRO A 3 6.41 6.73 -13.19
C PRO A 3 6.12 7.13 -14.64
N ASP A 4 5.94 6.11 -15.48
CA ASP A 4 5.79 6.22 -16.92
C ASP A 4 4.42 6.80 -17.28
N LYS A 5 4.35 8.12 -17.51
CA LYS A 5 3.13 8.89 -17.86
C LYS A 5 2.34 8.28 -19.03
N LYS A 6 2.99 7.49 -19.88
CA LYS A 6 2.38 6.86 -21.06
C LYS A 6 1.34 5.79 -20.67
N ASN A 7 1.58 5.04 -19.58
CA ASN A 7 0.73 3.91 -19.18
C ASN A 7 -0.59 4.36 -18.50
N ILE A 8 -0.54 5.48 -17.76
CA ILE A 8 -1.71 6.10 -17.11
C ILE A 8 -2.68 6.67 -18.16
N SER A 9 -2.15 7.33 -19.19
CA SER A 9 -2.96 7.89 -20.29
C SER A 9 -3.73 6.84 -21.11
N HIS A 10 -3.18 5.62 -21.20
CA HIS A 10 -3.79 4.50 -21.91
C HIS A 10 -5.01 3.95 -21.15
N ASN A 11 -4.90 3.77 -19.82
CA ASN A 11 -5.99 3.29 -18.97
C ASN A 11 -7.15 4.32 -18.81
N LEU A 12 -6.84 5.62 -18.82
CA LEU A 12 -7.85 6.69 -18.71
C LEU A 12 -8.76 6.80 -19.95
N ARG A 13 -8.26 6.47 -21.16
CA ARG A 13 -9.04 6.45 -22.41
C ARG A 13 -9.84 5.15 -22.63
N LEU A 14 -9.57 4.11 -21.83
CA LEU A 14 -10.12 2.77 -22.02
C LEU A 14 -11.57 2.61 -21.54
N LEU A 15 -11.99 3.34 -20.50
CA LEU A 15 -13.34 3.19 -19.94
C LEU A 15 -14.43 3.75 -20.88
N GLU A 16 -14.22 4.96 -21.40
CA GLU A 16 -15.14 5.62 -22.34
C GLU A 16 -15.27 4.88 -23.68
N LYS A 17 -14.17 4.26 -24.13
CA LYS A 17 -14.10 3.51 -25.40
C LYS A 17 -14.18 2.01 -25.19
N SER A 18 -14.64 1.57 -24.03
CA SER A 18 -14.69 0.15 -23.68
C SER A 18 -15.60 -0.61 -24.64
N HIS A 19 -15.30 -1.88 -24.83
CA HIS A 19 -16.10 -2.76 -25.68
C HIS A 19 -17.56 -2.82 -25.21
N PHE A 20 -17.80 -2.74 -23.90
CA PHE A 20 -19.13 -2.63 -23.31
C PHE A 20 -19.85 -1.38 -23.80
N VAL A 21 -19.26 -0.18 -23.66
CA VAL A 21 -19.87 1.08 -24.14
C VAL A 21 -20.12 1.05 -25.65
N LYS A 22 -19.23 0.42 -26.43
CA LYS A 22 -19.44 0.26 -27.89
C LYS A 22 -20.60 -0.66 -28.23
N GLN A 23 -20.70 -1.83 -27.60
CA GLN A 23 -21.83 -2.75 -27.81
C GLN A 23 -23.16 -2.12 -27.45
N LEU A 24 -23.16 -1.31 -26.40
CA LEU A 24 -24.32 -0.55 -25.98
C LEU A 24 -24.73 0.56 -26.97
N CYS A 25 -23.79 1.14 -27.72
CA CYS A 25 -24.10 2.04 -28.83
C CYS A 25 -24.63 1.28 -30.05
N MET A 26 -24.01 0.14 -30.42
CA MET A 26 -24.41 -0.64 -31.61
C MET A 26 -25.79 -1.27 -31.46
N SER A 27 -26.22 -1.57 -30.23
CA SER A 27 -27.60 -2.02 -29.96
C SER A 27 -28.66 -0.91 -30.14
N GLN A 28 -28.26 0.33 -30.48
CA GLN A 28 -29.14 1.46 -30.80
C GLN A 28 -29.32 1.65 -32.31
N GLU A 29 -28.49 1.03 -33.14
CA GLU A 29 -28.61 1.15 -34.60
C GLU A 29 -29.52 0.01 -35.10
N ASP A 30 -30.73 0.40 -35.50
CA ASP A 30 -31.79 -0.48 -36.01
C ASP A 30 -31.25 -1.42 -37.11
N GLY A 31 -31.28 -2.73 -36.85
CA GLY A 31 -30.80 -3.77 -37.77
C GLY A 31 -29.65 -4.64 -37.27
N ALA A 32 -29.12 -4.40 -36.06
CA ALA A 32 -28.10 -5.27 -35.48
C ALA A 32 -28.67 -6.67 -35.14
N GLU A 33 -27.95 -7.74 -35.54
CA GLU A 33 -28.20 -9.10 -35.05
C GLU A 33 -28.40 -9.09 -33.53
N PRO A 34 -29.24 -10.00 -32.98
CA PRO A 34 -29.46 -10.08 -31.53
C PRO A 34 -28.11 -10.08 -30.83
N CYS A 35 -27.78 -8.98 -30.15
CA CYS A 35 -26.56 -8.91 -29.37
C CYS A 35 -26.61 -10.09 -28.41
N ASP A 36 -25.71 -11.07 -28.60
CA ASP A 36 -25.65 -12.24 -27.72
C ASP A 36 -25.52 -11.72 -26.30
N PHE A 37 -26.59 -11.87 -25.52
CA PHE A 37 -26.70 -11.29 -24.19
C PHE A 37 -25.54 -11.78 -23.31
N LYS A 38 -25.05 -13.00 -23.53
CA LYS A 38 -23.86 -13.54 -22.85
C LYS A 38 -22.58 -12.77 -23.20
N ARG A 39 -22.44 -12.33 -24.46
CA ARG A 39 -21.32 -11.47 -24.88
C ARG A 39 -21.40 -10.08 -24.24
N LEU A 40 -22.61 -9.55 -24.04
CA LEU A 40 -22.82 -8.27 -23.37
C LEU A 40 -22.52 -8.36 -21.86
N GLU A 41 -22.97 -9.41 -21.19
CA GLU A 41 -22.62 -9.66 -19.79
C GLU A 41 -21.11 -9.84 -19.59
N ALA A 42 -20.45 -10.57 -20.51
CA ALA A 42 -19.01 -10.74 -20.47
C ALA A 42 -18.25 -9.40 -20.68
N SER A 43 -18.76 -8.51 -21.54
CA SER A 43 -18.15 -7.20 -21.73
C SER A 43 -18.41 -6.26 -20.55
N TYR A 44 -19.57 -6.34 -19.92
CA TYR A 44 -19.89 -5.67 -18.66
C TYR A 44 -18.92 -6.10 -17.55
N ALA A 45 -18.72 -7.41 -17.35
CA ALA A 45 -17.78 -7.91 -16.34
C ALA A 45 -16.34 -7.39 -16.57
N ARG A 46 -15.88 -7.33 -17.83
CA ARG A 46 -14.58 -6.75 -18.18
C ARG A 46 -14.52 -5.24 -17.94
N PHE A 47 -15.62 -4.53 -18.17
CA PHE A 47 -15.74 -3.11 -17.86
C PHE A 47 -15.57 -2.87 -16.36
N ILE A 48 -16.31 -3.61 -15.52
CA ILE A 48 -16.18 -3.55 -14.05
C ILE A 48 -14.75 -3.86 -13.61
N GLY A 49 -14.15 -4.95 -14.11
CA GLY A 49 -12.75 -5.27 -13.80
C GLY A 49 -11.74 -4.20 -14.27
N SER A 50 -12.09 -3.38 -15.27
CA SER A 50 -11.24 -2.26 -15.70
C SER A 50 -11.39 -1.04 -14.79
N VAL A 51 -12.60 -0.77 -14.30
CA VAL A 51 -12.86 0.24 -13.28
C VAL A 51 -12.11 -0.10 -12.00
N GLN A 52 -12.23 -1.35 -11.52
CA GLN A 52 -11.54 -1.83 -10.31
C GLN A 52 -10.02 -1.71 -10.43
N ARG A 53 -9.43 -2.07 -11.57
CA ARG A 53 -7.99 -1.89 -11.82
C ARG A 53 -7.56 -0.43 -11.85
N LEU A 54 -8.41 0.47 -12.36
CA LEU A 54 -8.12 1.90 -12.36
C LEU A 54 -8.05 2.44 -10.93
N VAL A 55 -9.03 2.13 -10.09
CA VAL A 55 -9.10 2.66 -8.71
C VAL A 55 -8.10 2.00 -7.76
N ALA A 56 -7.70 0.75 -8.03
CA ALA A 56 -6.65 0.05 -7.30
C ALA A 56 -5.22 0.47 -7.72
N SER A 57 -5.07 1.28 -8.78
CA SER A 57 -3.75 1.70 -9.25
C SER A 57 -3.12 2.75 -8.34
N GLU A 58 -1.95 2.46 -7.79
CA GLU A 58 -1.14 3.43 -7.02
C GLU A 58 -0.52 4.51 -7.90
N GLN A 59 -0.48 4.31 -9.22
CA GLN A 59 0.19 5.19 -10.17
C GLN A 59 -0.72 6.31 -10.70
N CYS A 60 -2.01 6.25 -10.42
CA CYS A 60 -3.00 7.22 -10.90
C CYS A 60 -3.41 8.15 -9.74
N ALA A 61 -3.34 9.46 -9.94
CA ALA A 61 -3.75 10.40 -8.90
C ALA A 61 -5.27 10.32 -8.68
N PRO A 62 -5.78 10.52 -7.45
CA PRO A 62 -7.22 10.49 -7.17
C PRO A 62 -8.05 11.42 -8.07
N LEU A 63 -7.52 12.60 -8.39
CA LEU A 63 -8.17 13.55 -9.30
C LEU A 63 -8.29 13.00 -10.73
N ASP A 64 -7.25 12.31 -11.24
CA ASP A 64 -7.26 11.69 -12.56
C ASP A 64 -8.27 10.53 -12.63
N MET A 65 -8.37 9.75 -11.55
CA MET A 65 -9.40 8.71 -11.40
C MET A 65 -10.81 9.33 -11.45
N LEU A 66 -11.07 10.38 -10.67
CA LEU A 66 -12.35 11.08 -10.66
C LEU A 66 -12.73 11.60 -12.05
N HIS A 67 -11.77 12.19 -12.77
CA HIS A 67 -12.01 12.65 -14.13
C HIS A 67 -12.38 11.49 -15.08
N ALA A 68 -11.67 10.36 -15.04
CA ALA A 68 -12.01 9.22 -15.88
C ALA A 68 -13.36 8.59 -15.54
N LEU A 69 -13.65 8.39 -14.24
CA LEU A 69 -14.93 7.82 -13.80
C LEU A 69 -16.10 8.75 -14.17
N SER A 70 -15.95 10.06 -13.97
CA SER A 70 -16.96 11.07 -14.32
C SER A 70 -17.23 11.11 -15.82
N ARG A 71 -16.20 11.08 -16.67
CA ARG A 71 -16.39 11.05 -18.12
C ARG A 71 -17.08 9.76 -18.58
N ALA A 72 -16.68 8.61 -18.04
CA ALA A 72 -17.34 7.33 -18.35
C ALA A 72 -18.82 7.34 -17.92
N ARG A 73 -19.12 7.84 -16.72
CA ARG A 73 -20.49 7.96 -16.20
C ARG A 73 -21.33 8.88 -17.10
N ASN A 74 -20.83 10.07 -17.41
CA ASN A 74 -21.55 11.04 -18.22
C ASN A 74 -21.78 10.53 -19.65
N ARG A 75 -20.82 9.78 -20.20
CA ARG A 75 -21.01 9.09 -21.49
C ARG A 75 -22.14 8.08 -21.39
N LEU A 76 -22.18 7.29 -20.31
CA LEU A 76 -23.24 6.31 -20.14
C LEU A 76 -24.63 6.97 -19.97
N VAL A 77 -24.73 8.01 -19.15
CA VAL A 77 -25.98 8.76 -18.93
C VAL A 77 -26.49 9.38 -20.24
N ARG A 78 -25.60 9.97 -21.06
CA ARG A 78 -25.97 10.53 -22.37
C ARG A 78 -26.50 9.48 -23.34
N LEU A 79 -25.98 8.26 -23.29
CA LEU A 79 -26.46 7.18 -24.12
C LEU A 79 -27.81 6.63 -23.64
N ARG A 80 -28.22 6.87 -22.39
CA ARG A 80 -29.56 6.53 -21.87
C ARG A 80 -30.67 7.39 -22.48
N SER A 81 -30.43 8.68 -22.68
CA SER A 81 -31.44 9.65 -23.13
C SER A 81 -31.88 9.51 -24.59
N CYS A 82 -31.41 8.50 -25.33
CA CYS A 82 -31.63 8.37 -26.76
C CYS A 82 -32.79 7.45 -27.17
N GLU A 83 -33.49 6.73 -26.28
CA GLU A 83 -34.50 5.75 -26.72
C GLU A 83 -35.49 5.28 -25.64
N GLU A 84 -36.77 5.11 -26.01
CA GLU A 84 -37.89 4.81 -25.10
C GLU A 84 -38.20 3.31 -24.93
N ARG A 85 -37.54 2.38 -25.65
CA ARG A 85 -37.84 0.94 -25.54
C ARG A 85 -36.60 0.07 -25.59
N ARG A 86 -36.12 -0.37 -24.42
CA ARG A 86 -34.97 -1.27 -24.28
C ARG A 86 -35.35 -2.54 -23.52
N PRO A 87 -34.73 -3.69 -23.82
CA PRO A 87 -34.88 -4.89 -23.01
C PRO A 87 -34.50 -4.62 -21.54
N ALA A 88 -35.32 -5.06 -20.59
CA ALA A 88 -35.12 -4.82 -19.16
C ALA A 88 -33.73 -5.27 -18.67
N ALA A 89 -33.22 -6.39 -19.19
CA ALA A 89 -31.91 -6.91 -18.84
C ALA A 89 -30.75 -5.98 -19.29
N LEU A 90 -30.90 -5.32 -20.44
CA LEU A 90 -29.95 -4.32 -20.91
C LEU A 90 -30.01 -3.08 -20.01
N VAL A 91 -31.21 -2.60 -19.68
CA VAL A 91 -31.39 -1.48 -18.73
C VAL A 91 -30.74 -1.78 -17.38
N ALA A 92 -30.87 -3.00 -16.85
CA ALA A 92 -30.25 -3.41 -15.60
C ALA A 92 -28.71 -3.36 -15.64
N LEU A 93 -28.08 -3.82 -16.73
CA LEU A 93 -26.61 -3.75 -16.89
C LEU A 93 -26.12 -2.29 -16.98
N TRP A 94 -26.89 -1.44 -17.66
CA TRP A 94 -26.64 0.00 -17.75
C TRP A 94 -26.70 0.69 -16.38
N GLU A 95 -27.79 0.47 -15.65
CA GLU A 95 -27.99 1.05 -14.32
C GLU A 95 -26.95 0.52 -13.34
N GLY A 96 -26.59 -0.75 -13.43
CA GLY A 96 -25.49 -1.35 -12.68
C GLY A 96 -24.15 -0.68 -12.98
N ALA A 97 -23.82 -0.42 -14.25
CA ALA A 97 -22.59 0.25 -14.64
C ALA A 97 -22.51 1.69 -14.09
N VAL A 98 -23.59 2.46 -14.22
CA VAL A 98 -23.66 3.83 -13.70
C VAL A 98 -23.53 3.84 -12.18
N SER A 99 -24.28 2.97 -11.48
CA SER A 99 -24.24 2.86 -10.03
C SER A 99 -22.85 2.46 -9.52
N HIS A 100 -22.16 1.57 -10.23
CA HIS A 100 -20.81 1.14 -9.88
C HIS A 100 -19.80 2.29 -10.04
N LEU A 101 -19.88 3.06 -11.13
CA LEU A 101 -19.03 4.24 -11.32
C LEU A 101 -19.27 5.29 -10.23
N GLU A 102 -20.51 5.55 -9.87
CA GLU A 102 -20.85 6.49 -8.79
C GLU A 102 -20.35 6.02 -7.42
N PHE A 103 -20.45 4.72 -7.15
CA PHE A 103 -19.88 4.12 -5.96
C PHE A 103 -18.37 4.35 -5.90
N GLU A 104 -17.65 4.05 -6.98
CA GLU A 104 -16.20 4.25 -7.03
C GLU A 104 -15.79 5.72 -6.94
N MET A 105 -16.55 6.63 -7.55
CA MET A 105 -16.34 8.07 -7.37
C MET A 105 -16.47 8.49 -5.91
N ARG A 106 -17.46 7.97 -5.18
CA ARG A 106 -17.61 8.22 -3.73
C ARG A 106 -16.44 7.63 -2.94
N MET A 107 -16.01 6.41 -3.26
CA MET A 107 -14.85 5.79 -2.60
C MET A 107 -13.57 6.58 -2.81
N VAL A 108 -13.33 7.10 -4.02
CA VAL A 108 -12.18 7.98 -4.29
C VAL A 108 -12.30 9.32 -3.55
N HIS A 109 -13.51 9.89 -3.45
CA HIS A 109 -13.71 11.11 -2.66
C HIS A 109 -13.40 10.89 -1.18
N LEU A 110 -13.91 9.80 -0.59
CA LEU A 110 -13.61 9.42 0.79
C LEU A 110 -12.12 9.15 1.03
N ARG A 111 -11.38 8.64 0.03
CA ARG A 111 -9.91 8.53 0.11
C ARG A 111 -9.22 9.88 0.24
N ILE A 112 -9.75 10.91 -0.41
CA ILE A 112 -9.21 12.28 -0.36
C ILE A 112 -9.57 12.93 0.98
N GLU A 113 -10.80 12.76 1.46
CA GLU A 113 -11.27 13.35 2.74
C GLU A 113 -10.68 12.62 3.97
N HIS A 114 -10.46 11.31 3.86
CA HIS A 114 -10.04 10.45 4.97
C HIS A 114 -8.87 9.53 4.57
N PRO A 115 -7.69 10.09 4.22
CA PRO A 115 -6.55 9.30 3.76
C PRO A 115 -6.07 8.29 4.82
N ALA A 116 -6.14 8.64 6.10
CA ALA A 116 -5.71 7.77 7.20
C ALA A 116 -6.54 6.48 7.35
N VAL A 117 -7.80 6.46 6.88
CA VAL A 117 -8.70 5.31 6.99
C VAL A 117 -8.66 4.46 5.71
N MET A 118 -8.44 5.11 4.56
CA MET A 118 -8.59 4.49 3.25
C MET A 118 -7.28 4.12 2.56
N ASP A 119 -6.15 4.72 2.94
CA ASP A 119 -4.86 4.12 2.61
C ASP A 119 -4.77 2.82 3.40
N ARG A 120 -4.99 1.71 2.69
CA ARG A 120 -4.41 0.43 3.10
C ARG A 120 -2.93 0.70 3.21
N LEU A 121 -2.47 1.01 4.42
CA LEU A 121 -1.07 1.18 4.75
C LEU A 121 -0.31 0.08 3.99
N PRO A 122 0.55 0.38 2.99
CA PRO A 122 1.54 -0.61 2.60
C PRO A 122 2.26 -0.88 3.90
N GLN A 123 2.13 -2.10 4.43
CA GLN A 123 2.51 -2.44 5.80
C GLN A 123 3.80 -1.73 6.16
N SER A 124 3.68 -0.66 6.95
CA SER A 124 4.74 -0.09 7.76
C SER A 124 6.15 -0.22 7.15
N GLU A 125 6.48 0.57 6.12
CA GLU A 125 7.78 1.23 6.24
C GLU A 125 7.59 2.21 7.39
N LYS A 126 7.86 1.77 8.63
CA LYS A 126 8.04 2.71 9.73
C LYS A 126 8.95 3.81 9.17
N PRO A 127 8.63 5.11 9.35
CA PRO A 127 9.49 6.17 8.85
C PRO A 127 10.92 5.84 9.27
N ARG A 128 11.85 5.80 8.31
CA ARG A 128 13.24 5.45 8.60
C ARG A 128 13.74 6.41 9.67
N SER A 129 14.46 5.87 10.65
CA SER A 129 15.05 6.72 11.67
C SER A 129 16.00 7.72 11.00
N ALA A 130 16.07 8.95 11.52
CA ALA A 130 17.08 9.91 11.09
C ALA A 130 18.50 9.49 11.51
N LEU A 131 18.62 8.55 12.45
CA LEU A 131 19.88 8.03 12.96
C LEU A 131 20.30 6.77 12.21
N TYR A 132 21.61 6.57 12.08
CA TYR A 132 22.20 5.38 11.48
C TYR A 132 23.32 4.85 12.38
N LEU A 133 23.57 3.55 12.34
CA LEU A 133 24.77 2.97 12.94
C LEU A 133 26.00 3.45 12.16
N ALA A 134 26.94 4.10 12.85
CA ALA A 134 28.16 4.59 12.20
C ALA A 134 29.00 3.44 11.64
N GLU A 135 29.69 3.70 10.52
CA GLU A 135 30.47 2.72 9.76
C GLU A 135 31.42 1.80 10.56
N PRO A 136 32.14 2.25 11.62
CA PRO A 136 33.04 1.36 12.36
C PRO A 136 32.32 0.32 13.21
N PHE A 137 31.00 0.43 13.42
CA PHE A 137 30.23 -0.47 14.27
C PHE A 137 29.37 -1.44 13.46
N THR A 138 29.15 -2.62 14.03
CA THR A 138 28.43 -3.72 13.39
C THR A 138 27.11 -4.04 14.11
N PRO A 139 26.18 -4.76 13.46
CA PRO A 139 24.97 -5.26 14.13
C PRO A 139 25.29 -6.16 15.34
N THR A 140 26.45 -6.79 15.36
CA THR A 140 26.93 -7.61 16.48
C THR A 140 27.29 -6.76 17.68
N ASP A 141 27.95 -5.61 17.47
CA ASP A 141 28.25 -4.65 18.53
C ASP A 141 26.95 -4.12 19.15
N LEU A 142 25.99 -3.76 18.30
CA LEU A 142 24.65 -3.37 18.75
C LEU A 142 23.95 -4.49 19.54
N MET A 143 24.13 -5.75 19.13
CA MET A 143 23.58 -6.90 19.86
C MET A 143 24.21 -7.08 21.24
N GLU A 144 25.47 -6.69 21.47
CA GLU A 144 26.10 -6.71 22.80
C GLU A 144 25.34 -5.79 23.77
N LEU A 145 25.03 -4.56 23.32
CA LEU A 145 24.24 -3.60 24.10
C LEU A 145 22.82 -4.10 24.37
N ILE A 146 22.13 -4.57 23.34
CA ILE A 146 20.77 -5.12 23.47
C ILE A 146 20.76 -6.29 24.46
N THR A 147 21.73 -7.19 24.36
CA THR A 147 21.86 -8.36 25.23
C THR A 147 22.11 -7.94 26.68
N ALA A 148 22.96 -6.95 26.91
CA ALA A 148 23.23 -6.41 28.24
C ALA A 148 21.97 -5.76 28.85
N LEU A 149 21.27 -4.90 28.10
CA LEU A 149 20.03 -4.26 28.55
C LEU A 149 18.94 -5.28 28.92
N HIS A 150 18.75 -6.29 28.07
CA HIS A 150 17.81 -7.38 28.33
C HIS A 150 18.21 -8.17 29.58
N SER A 151 19.48 -8.53 29.72
CA SER A 151 19.97 -9.35 30.85
C SER A 151 19.90 -8.61 32.17
N ALA A 152 20.19 -7.30 32.18
CA ALA A 152 20.03 -6.42 33.33
C ALA A 152 18.56 -6.08 33.65
N GLY A 153 17.62 -6.41 32.75
CA GLY A 153 16.19 -6.15 32.96
C GLY A 153 15.81 -4.67 32.89
N VAL A 154 16.61 -3.86 32.18
CA VAL A 154 16.42 -2.40 32.04
C VAL A 154 15.18 -2.09 31.19
N GLY A 155 14.94 -2.88 30.14
CA GLY A 155 13.79 -2.70 29.25
C GLY A 155 12.48 -3.07 29.93
N ARG A 156 11.57 -2.09 30.09
CA ARG A 156 10.21 -2.28 30.58
C ARG A 156 9.20 -1.81 29.54
N ARG A 157 8.08 -2.52 29.44
CA ARG A 157 6.90 -2.09 28.69
C ARG A 157 6.11 -1.08 29.52
N ILE A 158 5.17 -0.37 28.88
CA ILE A 158 4.34 0.64 29.54
C ILE A 158 3.49 0.03 30.66
N ASP A 159 3.11 -1.25 30.52
CA ASP A 159 2.40 -2.04 31.55
C ASP A 159 3.31 -2.49 32.72
N GLY A 160 4.59 -2.10 32.73
CA GLY A 160 5.58 -2.46 33.76
C GLY A 160 6.23 -3.84 33.58
N THR A 161 5.80 -4.64 32.61
CA THR A 161 6.38 -5.96 32.34
C THR A 161 7.77 -5.86 31.69
N ARG A 162 8.58 -6.92 31.80
CA ARG A 162 9.93 -6.94 31.18
C ARG A 162 9.81 -7.03 29.66
N ALA A 163 10.56 -6.19 28.96
CA ALA A 163 10.67 -6.28 27.50
C ALA A 163 11.40 -7.57 27.11
N ASN A 164 10.91 -8.25 26.07
CA ASN A 164 11.60 -9.40 25.52
C ASN A 164 12.72 -8.98 24.54
N VAL A 165 13.60 -9.91 24.21
CA VAL A 165 14.74 -9.65 23.32
C VAL A 165 14.31 -9.14 21.96
N GLU A 166 13.25 -9.73 21.40
CA GLU A 166 12.77 -9.42 20.05
C GLU A 166 12.25 -7.98 19.96
N GLN A 167 11.51 -7.52 20.97
CA GLN A 167 11.04 -6.14 21.08
C GLN A 167 12.21 -5.15 21.15
N LEU A 168 13.24 -5.45 21.95
CA LEU A 168 14.43 -4.61 22.00
C LEU A 168 15.16 -4.59 20.66
N VAL A 169 15.34 -5.76 20.03
CA VAL A 169 15.97 -5.83 18.70
C VAL A 169 15.18 -5.03 17.67
N GLU A 170 13.85 -5.14 17.65
CA GLU A 170 13.00 -4.40 16.72
C GLU A 170 13.19 -2.88 16.87
N LEU A 171 13.17 -2.39 18.12
CA LEU A 171 13.31 -0.95 18.40
C LEU A 171 14.70 -0.42 18.04
N PHE A 172 15.76 -1.13 18.44
CA PHE A 172 17.13 -0.71 18.12
C PHE A 172 17.45 -0.84 16.63
N SER A 173 16.93 -1.88 15.96
CA SER A 173 17.05 -2.07 14.51
C SER A 173 16.39 -0.91 13.75
N TRP A 174 15.19 -0.52 14.16
CA TRP A 174 14.51 0.64 13.59
C TRP A 174 15.25 1.94 13.90
N MET A 175 15.65 2.15 15.15
CA MET A 175 16.32 3.38 15.61
C MET A 175 17.62 3.66 14.88
N LEU A 176 18.40 2.63 14.49
CA LEU A 176 19.70 2.80 13.84
C LEU A 176 19.72 2.34 12.37
N ASN A 177 18.56 2.04 11.79
CA ASN A 177 18.43 1.50 10.43
C ASN A 177 19.31 0.25 10.19
N VAL A 178 19.41 -0.63 11.18
CA VAL A 178 20.22 -1.86 11.13
C VAL A 178 19.33 -3.07 11.01
N ARG A 179 19.76 -4.08 10.25
CA ARG A 179 19.08 -5.39 10.19
C ARG A 179 19.81 -6.42 11.03
N ILE A 180 19.16 -6.91 12.09
CA ILE A 180 19.64 -8.03 12.91
C ILE A 180 18.82 -9.28 12.56
N ASN A 181 19.45 -10.25 11.90
CA ASN A 181 18.81 -11.52 11.56
C ASN A 181 19.00 -12.52 12.72
N ASN A 182 17.98 -13.34 13.00
CA ASN A 182 18.03 -14.39 14.04
C ASN A 182 18.42 -13.88 15.45
N PRO A 183 17.65 -12.95 16.04
CA PRO A 183 18.01 -12.25 17.28
C PRO A 183 18.30 -13.17 18.46
N ILE A 184 17.56 -14.28 18.59
CA ILE A 184 17.77 -15.25 19.66
C ILE A 184 19.12 -15.97 19.50
N GLN A 185 19.52 -16.30 18.27
CA GLN A 185 20.82 -16.92 18.01
C GLN A 185 21.96 -15.93 18.24
N CYS A 186 21.82 -14.69 17.76
CA CYS A 186 22.80 -13.63 18.02
C CYS A 186 22.99 -13.39 19.52
N ARG A 187 21.90 -13.34 20.30
CA ARG A 187 21.95 -13.24 21.77
C ARG A 187 22.73 -14.38 22.40
N ARG A 188 22.42 -15.63 22.02
CA ARG A 188 23.15 -16.81 22.50
C ARG A 188 24.63 -16.73 22.14
N GLY A 189 24.94 -16.28 20.93
CA GLY A 189 26.29 -16.05 20.46
C GLY A 189 27.05 -15.00 21.26
N VAL A 190 26.38 -13.96 21.75
CA VAL A 190 26.96 -12.96 22.68
C VAL A 190 27.19 -13.56 24.06
N ILE A 191 26.18 -14.22 24.65
CA ILE A 191 26.25 -14.78 26.01
C ILE A 191 27.31 -15.90 26.12
N ASN A 192 27.43 -16.75 25.10
CA ASN A 192 28.30 -17.92 25.15
C ASN A 192 29.79 -17.60 24.90
N ARG A 193 30.19 -16.33 24.80
CA ARG A 193 31.60 -15.93 24.69
C ARG A 193 32.27 -16.12 26.04
N LYS A 194 32.96 -17.26 26.19
CA LYS A 194 33.40 -17.85 27.46
C LYS A 194 34.33 -17.03 28.37
N LEU A 195 34.77 -15.81 28.04
CA LEU A 195 35.51 -14.91 28.97
C LEU A 195 36.01 -13.61 28.33
N ARG A 196 35.93 -13.46 27.00
CA ARG A 196 36.61 -12.36 26.29
C ARG A 196 35.68 -11.68 25.30
N LEU A 197 35.60 -10.35 25.48
CA LEU A 197 35.41 -9.31 24.46
C LEU A 197 33.97 -8.83 24.25
N THR A 198 33.31 -8.34 25.31
CA THR A 198 32.26 -7.31 25.17
C THR A 198 32.88 -5.97 24.75
N ARG A 199 33.62 -5.97 23.63
CA ARG A 199 34.48 -4.84 23.20
C ARG A 199 33.67 -3.58 23.06
N PHE A 200 32.44 -3.71 22.58
CA PHE A 200 31.58 -2.56 22.39
C PHE A 200 31.23 -1.92 23.73
N LEU A 201 30.86 -2.72 24.73
CA LEU A 201 30.55 -2.20 26.07
C LEU A 201 31.79 -1.62 26.78
N ASP A 202 32.95 -2.26 26.61
CA ASP A 202 34.22 -1.75 27.13
C ASP A 202 34.57 -0.40 26.49
N LEU A 203 34.38 -0.27 25.18
CA LEU A 203 34.56 0.99 24.44
C LEU A 203 33.62 2.07 24.97
N LEU A 204 32.33 1.79 25.09
CA LEU A 204 31.34 2.76 25.61
C LEU A 204 31.70 3.21 27.04
N ARG A 205 32.14 2.28 27.89
CA ARG A 205 32.59 2.61 29.25
C ARG A 205 33.80 3.53 29.23
N ASN A 206 34.81 3.22 28.41
CA ASN A 206 36.03 4.01 28.32
C ASN A 206 35.76 5.42 27.77
N SER A 207 34.87 5.56 26.79
CA SER A 207 34.46 6.88 26.29
C SER A 207 33.85 7.77 27.38
N LEU A 208 33.04 7.20 28.29
CA LEU A 208 32.51 7.95 29.43
C LEU A 208 33.61 8.39 30.41
N ILE A 209 34.60 7.53 30.66
CA ILE A 209 35.74 7.86 31.52
C ILE A 209 36.56 8.99 30.90
N GLU A 210 36.88 8.91 29.60
CA GLU A 210 37.65 9.93 28.89
C GLU A 210 36.93 11.29 28.88
N GLU A 211 35.64 11.33 28.58
CA GLU A 211 34.87 12.59 28.61
C GLU A 211 34.75 13.17 30.03
N SER A 212 34.74 12.34 31.08
CA SER A 212 34.72 12.83 32.47
C SER A 212 36.01 13.52 32.93
N GLN A 213 37.12 13.28 32.23
CA GLN A 213 38.45 13.83 32.56
C GLN A 213 38.76 15.12 31.78
N ARG A 214 37.86 15.54 30.89
CA ARG A 214 37.92 16.83 30.18
C ARG A 214 37.19 17.92 30.95
#